data_AF-A0A6B1GBH7-F1
#
_entry.id   AF-A0A6B1GBH7-F1
#
_cell.length_a   1.000
_cell.length_b   1.000
_cell.length_c   1.000
_cell.angle_alpha   90.00
_cell.angle_beta   90.00
_cell.angle_gamma   90.00
#
_symmetry.space_group_name_H-M   'P 1'
#
loop_
_entity.id
_entity.type
_entity.pdbx_description
1 polymer ?
#
loop_
_entity_poly.entity_id
_entity_poly.type
_entity_poly.pdbx_seq_one_letter_code
_entity_poly.pdbx_strand_id
1 'polypeptide(L)' 'MHGIVRAQHSIKTETALLFSRYFGNSAEFWMGLQSQYDLESAEDRLSQKLDKVVAYSSGE' A
#
# COMPACT_ATOMS: atom_id res chain seq x y z
N MET A 1 -14.05 -8.84 14.96
CA MET A 1 -12.92 -7.88 14.95
C MET A 1 -11.60 -8.67 15.06
N HIS A 2 -11.27 -9.54 14.09
CA HIS A 2 -10.12 -10.49 14.22
C HIS A 2 -9.20 -10.56 12.97
N GLY A 3 -9.38 -9.70 11.97
CA GLY A 3 -8.77 -9.89 10.64
C GLY A 3 -7.53 -9.08 10.29
N ILE A 4 -7.09 -8.13 11.13
CA ILE A 4 -6.05 -7.15 10.74
C ILE A 4 -4.69 -7.44 11.39
N VAL A 5 -4.70 -8.11 12.55
CA VAL A 5 -3.47 -8.48 13.29
C VAL A 5 -2.73 -9.65 12.62
N ARG A 6 -3.44 -10.44 11.82
CA ARG A 6 -2.82 -11.32 10.83
C ARG A 6 -2.86 -10.52 9.54
N ALA A 7 -1.75 -10.37 8.84
CA ALA A 7 -1.66 -9.67 7.54
C ALA A 7 -2.49 -10.32 6.40
N GLN A 8 -3.67 -10.87 6.71
CA GLN A 8 -4.61 -11.54 5.83
C GLN A 8 -5.62 -10.58 5.21
N HIS A 9 -5.81 -9.39 5.76
CA HIS A 9 -6.69 -8.38 5.17
C HIS A 9 -5.99 -7.02 5.14
N SER A 10 -5.69 -6.55 3.93
CA SER A 10 -5.23 -5.19 3.66
C SER A 10 -6.10 -4.18 4.41
N ILE A 11 -5.48 -3.12 4.94
CA ILE A 11 -6.20 -2.00 5.54
C ILE A 11 -7.10 -1.39 4.47
N LYS A 12 -8.39 -1.73 4.51
CA LYS A 12 -9.41 -1.10 3.67
C LYS A 12 -9.66 0.33 4.15
N THR A 13 -10.17 1.19 3.28
CA THR A 13 -10.52 2.59 3.59
C THR A 13 -11.37 2.73 4.86
N GLU A 14 -12.34 1.84 5.08
CA GLU A 14 -13.18 1.80 6.28
C GLU A 14 -12.36 1.56 7.56
N THR A 15 -11.33 0.71 7.50
CA THR A 15 -10.41 0.46 8.63
C THR A 15 -9.55 1.68 8.90
N ALA A 16 -9.02 2.32 7.86
CA ALA A 16 -8.22 3.52 8.02
C ALA A 16 -9.01 4.65 8.72
N LEU A 17 -10.30 4.80 8.39
CA LEU A 17 -11.22 5.74 9.06
C LEU A 17 -11.53 5.37 10.51
N LEU A 18 -11.64 4.08 10.82
CA LEU A 18 -11.83 3.62 12.20
C LEU A 18 -10.56 3.84 13.05
N PHE A 19 -9.39 3.57 12.48
CA PHE A 19 -8.11 3.75 13.17
C PHE A 19 -7.75 5.22 13.36
N SER A 20 -8.04 6.07 12.37
CA SER A 20 -7.86 7.51 12.51
C SER A 20 -8.68 8.05 13.69
N ARG A 21 -9.94 7.59 13.81
CA ARG A 21 -10.81 7.99 14.92
C ARG A 21 -10.36 7.44 16.27
N TYR A 22 -9.83 6.22 16.31
CA TYR A 22 -9.40 5.57 17.55
C TYR A 22 -8.05 6.09 18.05
N PHE A 23 -7.06 6.28 17.17
CA PHE A 23 -5.70 6.68 17.53
C PHE A 23 -5.46 8.20 17.42
N GLY A 24 -6.42 8.97 16.89
CA GLY A 24 -6.30 10.42 16.77
C GLY A 24 -5.32 10.89 15.70
N ASN A 25 -5.04 10.05 14.69
CA ASN A 25 -4.23 10.39 13.52
C ASN A 25 -5.09 10.45 12.25
N SER A 26 -4.49 10.63 11.07
CA SER A 26 -5.22 10.73 9.80
C SER A 26 -5.47 9.35 9.18
N ALA A 27 -6.54 9.23 8.37
CA ALA A 27 -6.80 7.97 7.64
C ALA A 27 -5.77 7.76 6.52
N GLU A 28 -5.30 8.87 5.94
CA GLU A 28 -4.25 8.93 4.92
C GLU A 28 -2.93 8.34 5.43
N PHE A 29 -2.62 8.52 6.73
CA PHE A 29 -1.45 7.89 7.35
C PHE A 29 -1.49 6.36 7.21
N TRP A 30 -2.62 5.74 7.56
CA TRP A 30 -2.79 4.29 7.46
C TRP A 30 -2.84 3.79 6.02
N MET A 31 -3.48 4.55 5.15
CA MET A 31 -3.49 4.24 3.71
C MET A 31 -2.08 4.32 3.11
N GLY A 32 -1.26 5.28 3.54
CA GLY A 32 0.14 5.39 3.12
C GLY A 32 0.96 4.14 3.50
N LEU A 33 0.77 3.62 4.70
CA LEU A 33 1.43 2.38 5.15
C LEU A 33 1.00 1.17 4.30
N GLN A 34 -0.30 1.04 4.01
CA GLN A 34 -0.80 -0.03 3.14
C GLN A 34 -0.24 0.09 1.73
N SER A 35 -0.23 1.30 1.15
CA SER A 35 0.32 1.55 -0.18
C SER A 35 1.82 1.25 -0.26
N GLN A 36 2.60 1.59 0.77
CA GLN A 36 4.01 1.27 0.81
C GLN A 36 4.24 -0.25 0.84
N TYR A 37 3.52 -0.97 1.70
CA TYR A 37 3.61 -2.42 1.76
C TYR A 37 3.21 -3.09 0.43
N ASP A 38 2.11 -2.62 -0.18
CA ASP A 38 1.64 -3.14 -1.46
C ASP A 38 2.64 -2.86 -2.59
N LEU A 39 3.32 -1.71 -2.55
CA LEU A 39 4.37 -1.35 -3.51
C LEU A 39 5.58 -2.28 -3.37
N GLU A 40 6.15 -2.41 -2.16
CA GLU A 40 7.30 -3.29 -1.90
C GLU A 40 6.98 -4.75 -2.30
N SER A 41 5.79 -5.24 -1.92
CA SER A 41 5.34 -6.58 -2.29
C SER A 41 5.13 -6.75 -3.80
N ALA A 42 4.66 -5.71 -4.49
CA ALA A 42 4.49 -5.71 -5.94
C ALA A 42 5.84 -5.64 -6.66
N GLU A 43 6.79 -4.84 -6.18
CA GLU A 43 8.15 -4.74 -6.71
C GLU A 43 8.85 -6.10 -6.66
N ASP A 44 8.80 -6.79 -5.51
CA ASP A 44 9.38 -8.13 -5.36
C ASP A 44 8.78 -9.12 -6.37
N ARG A 45 7.43 -9.14 -6.46
CA ARG A 45 6.69 -10.04 -7.35
C ARG A 45 6.85 -9.73 -8.83
N LEU A 46 7.06 -8.46 -9.17
CA LEU A 46 7.11 -7.97 -10.55
C LEU A 46 8.54 -7.64 -11.02
N SER A 47 9.55 -7.84 -10.18
CA SER A 47 10.98 -7.56 -10.47
C SER A 47 11.39 -7.91 -11.90
N GLN A 48 11.21 -9.18 -12.31
CA GLN A 48 11.56 -9.65 -13.67
C GLN A 48 10.75 -9.00 -14.80
N LYS A 49 9.54 -8.52 -14.53
CA LYS A 49 8.72 -7.78 -15.49
C LYS A 49 9.14 -6.31 -15.55
N LEU A 50 9.43 -5.71 -14.41
CA LEU A 50 9.91 -4.33 -14.29
C LEU A 50 11.26 -4.14 -15.00
N ASP A 51 12.17 -5.12 -14.94
CA ASP A 51 13.45 -5.09 -15.66
C ASP A 51 13.31 -4.91 -17.18
N LYS A 52 12.16 -5.31 -17.73
CA LYS A 52 11.85 -5.21 -19.18
C LYS A 52 11.12 -3.91 -19.53
N VAL A 53 10.70 -3.14 -18.54
CA VAL A 53 10.02 -1.85 -18.74
C VAL A 53 11.08 -0.77 -18.88
N VAL A 54 11.15 -0.16 -20.06
CA VAL A 54 12.04 0.98 -20.31
C VAL A 54 11.27 2.27 -20.02
N ALA A 55 11.89 3.18 -19.27
CA ALA A 55 11.31 4.49 -19.01
C ALA A 55 11.05 5.21 -20.34
N TYR A 56 9.82 5.71 -20.52
CA TYR A 56 9.50 6.49 -21.69
C TYR A 56 10.22 7.84 -21.61
N SER A 57 11.30 7.99 -22.38
CA SER A 57 11.92 9.28 -22.64
C SER A 57 11.22 9.91 -23.84
N SER A 58 10.30 10.84 -23.59
CA SER A 58 9.82 11.73 -24.66
C SER A 58 10.99 12.63 -25.04
N GLY A 59 11.56 12.40 -26.22
CA GLY A 59 12.63 13.26 -26.76
C GLY A 59 12.11 14.67 -26.97
N GLU A 60 12.86 15.64 -26.47
CA GLU A 60 12.84 17.04 -26.91
C GLU A 60 13.64 17.20 -28.21
#